data_AF-A0A3D2R0N6-F1
#
_entry.id   AF-A0A3D2R0N6-F1
#
_cell.length_a   1.000
_cell.length_b   1.000
_cell.length_c   1.000
_cell.angle_alpha   90.00
_cell.angle_beta   90.00
_cell.angle_gamma   90.00
#
_symmetry.space_group_name_H-M   'P 1'
#
loop_
_entity.id
_entity.type
_entity.pdbx_description
1 polymer ?
#
loop_
_entity_poly.entity_id
_entity_poly.type
_entity_poly.pdbx_seq_one_letter_code
_entity_poly.pdbx_strand_id
1 'polypeptide(L)' 'NVVLEVILDNDLTLDDFTINFRRMFGEARMDAVMGSVDGSIRFFGLTPTSMKLEGLDRHHRLIDSYKKLHKARS' A
#
# COMPACT_ATOMS: atom_id res chain seq x y z
N ASN A 1 -3.23 2.70 13.19
CA ASN A 1 -4.37 3.63 13.31
C ASN A 1 -4.08 4.86 14.15
N VAL A 2 -3.06 4.85 15.01
CA VAL A 2 -2.67 5.97 15.91
C VAL A 2 -2.70 7.37 15.28
N VAL A 3 -2.22 7.56 14.05
CA VAL A 3 -2.26 8.89 13.39
C VAL A 3 -3.70 9.36 13.14
N LEU A 4 -4.59 8.45 12.75
CA LEU A 4 -6.01 8.78 12.53
C LEU A 4 -6.72 9.10 13.85
N GLU A 5 -6.37 8.39 14.92
CA GLU A 5 -6.90 8.64 16.27
C GLU A 5 -6.54 10.04 16.76
N VAL A 6 -5.28 10.46 16.56
CA VAL A 6 -4.82 11.81 16.94
C VAL A 6 -5.47 12.90 16.09
N ILE A 7 -5.73 12.66 14.80
CA ILE A 7 -6.33 13.66 13.91
C ILE A 7 -7.83 13.86 14.18
N LEU A 8 -8.52 12.79 14.60
CA LEU A 8 -9.96 12.84 14.89
C LEU A 8 -10.26 13.38 16.30
N ASP A 9 -9.25 13.43 17.17
CA ASP A 9 -9.37 13.96 18.53
C ASP A 9 -8.98 15.44 18.54
N ASN A 10 -9.92 16.31 18.91
CA ASN A 10 -9.69 17.76 18.93
C ASN A 10 -8.79 18.22 20.09
N ASP A 11 -8.55 17.35 21.08
CA ASP A 11 -7.69 17.66 22.23
C ASP A 11 -6.23 17.25 22.00
N LEU A 12 -5.93 16.55 20.89
CA LEU A 12 -4.60 16.06 20.57
C LEU A 12 -4.00 16.79 19.37
N THR A 13 -2.70 17.06 19.43
CA THR A 13 -1.94 17.67 18.31
C THR A 13 -0.89 16.69 17.80
N LEU A 14 -0.90 16.42 16.50
CA LEU A 14 0.01 15.43 15.89
C LEU A 14 1.49 15.83 16.00
N ASP A 15 1.79 17.12 15.96
CA ASP A 15 3.16 17.63 16.07
C ASP A 15 3.84 17.22 17.38
N ASP A 16 3.08 17.13 18.48
CA ASP A 16 3.58 16.71 19.80
C ASP A 16 4.08 15.26 19.82
N PHE A 17 3.50 14.41 18.96
CA PHE A 17 3.81 12.97 18.92
C PHE A 17 4.65 12.56 17.71
N THR A 18 4.86 13.44 16.74
CA THR A 18 5.50 13.12 15.45
C THR A 18 6.90 12.53 15.64
N ILE A 19 7.71 13.06 16.56
CA ILE A 19 9.06 12.56 16.85
C ILE A 19 9.00 11.13 17.41
N ASN A 20 8.07 10.88 18.34
CA ASN A 20 7.91 9.57 18.97
C ASN A 20 7.40 8.54 17.95
N PHE A 21 6.42 8.89 17.13
CA PHE A 21 5.89 8.01 16.10
C PHE A 21 6.92 7.69 15.02
N ARG A 22 7.76 8.64 14.62
CA ARG A 22 8.88 8.38 13.70
C ARG A 22 9.89 7.39 14.28
N ARG A 23 10.16 7.44 15.59
CA ARG A 23 11.03 6.46 16.28
C ARG A 23 10.38 5.07 16.38
N MET A 24 9.08 5.02 16.66
CA MET A 24 8.34 3.76 16.85
C MET A 24 8.05 3.03 15.54
N PHE A 25 7.69 3.77 14.49
CA PHE A 25 7.18 3.20 13.23
C PHE A 25 8.12 3.36 12.04
N GLY A 26 9.18 4.17 12.19
CA GLY A 26 10.10 4.52 11.13
C GLY A 26 9.59 5.68 10.27
N GLU A 27 10.52 6.39 9.64
CA GLU A 27 10.25 7.57 8.83
C GLU A 27 9.39 7.24 7.60
N ALA A 28 9.78 6.21 6.82
CA ALA A 28 9.06 5.82 5.61
C ALA A 28 7.59 5.46 5.84
N ARG A 29 7.26 4.85 7.00
CA ARG A 29 5.88 4.51 7.34
C ARG A 29 5.10 5.75 7.79
N MET A 30 5.72 6.65 8.54
CA MET A 30 5.09 7.92 8.93
C MET A 30 4.79 8.78 7.72
N ASP A 31 5.72 8.91 6.77
CA ASP A 31 5.51 9.72 5.58
C ASP A 31 4.40 9.14 4.68
N ALA A 32 4.34 7.81 4.56
CA ALA A 32 3.26 7.14 3.84
C ALA A 32 1.87 7.38 4.46
N VAL A 33 1.77 7.33 5.79
CA VAL A 33 0.51 7.57 6.51
C VAL A 33 0.10 9.05 6.40
N MET A 34 1.05 9.98 6.56
CA MET A 34 0.79 11.41 6.38
C MET A 34 0.29 11.72 4.97
N GLY A 35 0.93 11.16 3.93
CA GLY A 35 0.45 11.30 2.55
C GLY A 35 -0.91 10.64 2.32
N SER A 36 -1.23 9.58 3.05
CA SER A 36 -2.54 8.93 2.95
C SER A 36 -3.66 9.74 3.59
N VAL A 37 -3.38 10.43 4.69
CA VAL A 37 -4.31 11.34 5.37
C VAL A 37 -4.60 12.58 4.53
N ASP A 38 -3.55 13.21 3.98
CA ASP A 38 -3.67 14.37 3.09
C ASP A 38 -4.26 14.01 1.71
N GLY A 39 -4.35 12.72 1.40
CA GLY A 39 -4.92 12.21 0.14
C GLY A 39 -3.97 12.27 -1.05
N SER A 40 -2.72 12.69 -0.86
CA SER A 40 -1.65 12.61 -1.86
C SER A 40 -1.24 11.16 -2.18
N ILE A 41 -1.42 10.24 -1.23
CA ILE A 41 -1.17 8.80 -1.40
C ILE A 41 -2.42 8.01 -1.03
N ARG A 42 -3.32 7.73 -1.98
CA ARG A 42 -4.57 7.00 -1.67
C ARG A 42 -4.39 5.51 -1.36
N PHE A 43 -3.45 4.87 -2.05
CA PHE A 43 -3.33 3.41 -2.06
C PHE A 43 -1.89 2.99 -1.81
N PHE A 44 -1.40 3.25 -0.59
CA PHE A 44 -0.05 2.85 -0.19
C PHE A 44 0.13 1.33 -0.33
N GLY A 45 1.20 0.92 -1.04
CA GLY A 45 1.53 -0.49 -1.27
C GLY A 45 0.81 -1.15 -2.44
N LEU A 46 -0.13 -0.47 -3.10
CA LEU A 46 -0.73 -0.96 -4.35
C LEU A 46 0.00 -0.35 -5.55
N THR A 47 0.75 -1.18 -6.27
CA THR A 47 1.31 -0.79 -7.56
C THR A 47 0.20 -0.78 -8.62
N PRO A 48 0.10 0.29 -9.43
CA PRO A 48 -0.89 0.34 -10.50
C PRO A 48 -0.66 -0.84 -11.45
N THR A 49 -1.74 -1.57 -11.75
CA THR A 49 -1.71 -2.73 -12.65
C THR A 49 -2.55 -2.42 -13.87
N SER A 50 -2.13 -2.91 -15.04
CA SER A 50 -2.87 -2.78 -16.30
C SER A 50 -3.69 -4.04 -16.60
N MET A 51 -4.59 -4.00 -17.59
CA MET A 51 -5.32 -5.19 -18.06
C MET A 51 -4.41 -6.32 -18.54
N LYS A 52 -3.13 -6.02 -18.80
CA LYS A 52 -2.10 -6.99 -19.17
C LYS A 52 -1.45 -7.67 -17.96
N LEU A 53 -1.83 -7.29 -16.73
CA LEU A 53 -1.28 -7.78 -15.46
C LEU A 53 0.23 -7.49 -15.30
N GLU A 54 0.70 -6.39 -15.86
CA GLU A 54 2.09 -5.96 -15.75
C GLU A 54 2.49 -5.78 -14.27
N GLY A 55 3.63 -6.34 -13.88
CA GLY A 55 4.11 -6.36 -12.49
C GLY A 55 3.58 -7.52 -11.63
N LEU A 56 2.68 -8.36 -12.16
CA LEU A 56 2.15 -9.55 -11.47
C LEU A 56 2.75 -10.85 -12.02
N ASP A 57 4.06 -11.07 -11.78
CA ASP A 57 4.79 -12.25 -12.28
C ASP A 57 4.14 -13.59 -11.94
N ARG A 58 3.54 -13.69 -10.74
CA ARG A 58 2.82 -14.90 -10.30
C ARG A 58 1.61 -15.19 -11.21
N HIS A 59 0.90 -14.16 -11.64
CA HIS A 59 -0.23 -14.32 -12.56
C HIS A 59 0.24 -14.74 -13.96
N HIS A 60 1.35 -14.17 -14.45
CA HIS A 60 1.93 -14.60 -15.72
C HIS A 60 2.35 -16.08 -15.70
N ARG A 61 2.99 -16.56 -14.63
CA ARG A 61 3.34 -17.99 -14.48
C ARG A 61 2.09 -18.90 -14.48
N LEU A 62 1.00 -18.45 -13.87
CA LEU A 62 -0.27 -19.18 -13.87
C LEU A 62 -0.85 -19.25 -15.29
N ILE A 63 -0.89 -18.13 -16.01
CA ILE A 63 -1.38 -18.05 -17.38
C ILE A 63 -0.56 -18.96 -18.30
N ASP A 64 0.76 -19.00 -18.15
CA ASP A 64 1.61 -19.86 -18.97
C ASP A 64 1.39 -21.35 -18.67
N SER A 65 1.13 -21.70 -17.41
CA SER A 65 0.74 -23.06 -17.02
C SER A 65 -0.63 -23.42 -17.62
N TYR A 66 -1.58 -22.49 -17.60
CA TYR A 66 -2.90 -22.67 -18.21
C TYR A 66 -2.82 -22.87 -19.74
N LYS A 67 -1.99 -22.08 -20.45
CA LYS A 67 -1.78 -22.24 -21.89
C LYS A 67 -1.25 -23.62 -22.27
N LYS A 68 -0.34 -24.19 -21.45
CA LYS A 68 0.19 -25.54 -21.65
C LYS A 68 -0.92 -26.60 -21.54
N LEU A 69 -1.74 -26.51 -20.50
CA LEU A 69 -2.89 -27.40 -20.31
C LEU A 69 -3.92 -27.27 -21.43
N HIS A 70 -4.24 -26.04 -21.84
CA HIS A 70 -5.17 -25.80 -22.92
C HIS A 70 -4.68 -26.44 -24.23
N LYS A 71 -3.39 -26.27 -24.57
CA LYS A 71 -2.78 -26.89 -25.76
C LYS A 71 -2.81 -28.42 -25.73
N ALA A 72 -2.74 -29.04 -24.54
CA ALA A 72 -2.81 -30.49 -24.40
C ALA A 72 -4.24 -31.05 -24.49
N ARG A 73 -5.26 -30.21 -24.25
CA ARG A 73 -6.68 -30.57 -24.31
C ARG A 73 -7.28 -30.40 -25.71
N SER A 74 -6.83 -29.38 -26.45
CA SER A 74 -7.24 -29.09 -27.83
C SER A 74 -6.40 -29.86 -28.85
#